data_AF-X8AG53-F1
#
_entry.id   AF-X8AG53-F1
#
_cell.length_a   1.000
_cell.length_b   1.000
_cell.length_c   1.000
_cell.angle_alpha   90.00
_cell.angle_beta   90.00
_cell.angle_gamma   90.00
#
_symmetry.space_group_name_H-M   'P 1'
#
loop_
_entity.id
_entity.type
_entity.pdbx_description
1 polymer ?
#
loop_
_entity_poly.entity_id
_entity_poly.type
_entity_poly.pdbx_seq_one_letter_code
_entity_poly.pdbx_strand_id
1 'polypeptide(L)'
;MVTVADAHLGCRCRQRPVVICDLGMPRDVEPAVAGLPGVFVIDLAQVQREPSAHAAAADTEAARRIVAQEVASYFASQRMAAVAPTVTALRQRAADVMQAELLCLEHRLPGLDSVQRDEIARAVRRVVDKLLHAPTVRVKQLASAPGGDSYAAALRELFALDPQTVDALARASGGGGQGCQPAEIKSESLEAAGPFGAQR
;
A
#
# COMPACT_ATOMS: atom_id res chain seq x y z
N MET A 1 22.25 30.86 9.60
CA MET A 1 21.66 32.21 9.57
C MET A 1 22.77 33.23 9.39
N VAL A 2 22.77 33.96 8.27
CA VAL A 2 23.69 35.04 7.94
C VAL A 2 23.17 36.32 8.58
N THR A 3 24.00 36.94 9.41
CA THR A 3 23.67 38.18 10.12
C THR A 3 24.26 39.40 9.42
N VAL A 4 23.84 40.59 9.86
CA VAL A 4 24.44 41.87 9.45
C VAL A 4 25.96 41.90 9.70
N ALA A 5 26.43 41.30 10.80
CA ALA A 5 27.85 41.26 11.13
C ALA A 5 28.67 40.44 10.11
N ASP A 6 28.12 39.29 9.71
CA ASP A 6 28.74 38.39 8.73
C ASP A 6 28.81 39.05 7.35
N ALA A 7 27.72 39.69 6.93
CA ALA A 7 27.65 40.41 5.65
C ALA A 7 28.61 41.60 5.61
N HIS A 8 28.71 42.37 6.69
CA HIS A 8 29.61 43.51 6.79
C HIS A 8 31.08 43.11 6.76
N LEU A 9 31.45 41.98 7.38
CA LEU A 9 32.78 41.40 7.27
C LEU A 9 33.11 41.02 5.82
N GLY A 10 32.17 40.35 5.14
CA GLY A 10 32.31 39.96 3.75
C GLY A 10 32.54 41.14 2.79
N CYS A 11 31.81 42.24 2.98
CA CYS A 11 31.94 43.46 2.17
C CYS A 11 33.26 44.22 2.38
N ARG A 12 33.84 44.20 3.59
CA ARG A 12 35.14 44.86 3.82
C ARG A 12 36.30 44.13 3.16
N CYS A 13 36.24 42.80 3.14
CA CYS A 13 37.28 41.97 2.52
C CYS A 13 37.22 41.99 0.98
N ARG A 14 36.05 42.32 0.41
CA ARG A 14 35.85 42.40 -1.04
C ARG A 14 35.48 43.83 -1.42
N GLN A 15 36.39 44.57 -2.06
CA GLN A 15 36.11 45.89 -2.65
C GLN A 15 35.14 45.84 -3.87
N ARG A 16 34.21 44.89 -3.88
CA ARG A 16 33.23 44.64 -4.95
C ARG A 16 31.88 44.29 -4.33
N PRO A 17 30.78 44.56 -5.04
CA PRO A 17 29.44 44.19 -4.58
C PRO A 17 29.33 42.69 -4.25
N VAL A 18 28.61 42.35 -3.19
CA VAL A 18 28.35 40.99 -2.73
C VAL A 18 26.90 40.63 -3.03
N VAL A 19 26.70 39.50 -3.70
CA VAL A 19 25.36 38.92 -3.91
C VAL A 19 25.18 37.75 -2.94
N ILE A 20 24.09 37.75 -2.19
CA ILE A 20 23.70 36.71 -1.26
C ILE A 20 22.42 36.07 -1.80
N CYS A 21 22.43 34.74 -2.00
CA CYS A 21 21.28 33.98 -2.47
C CYS A 21 20.63 33.27 -1.27
N ASP A 22 19.42 33.68 -0.89
CA ASP A 22 18.62 33.13 0.21
C ASP A 22 17.53 32.20 -0.35
N LEU A 23 17.83 30.90 -0.40
CA LEU A 23 16.92 29.86 -0.91
C LEU A 23 16.36 28.96 0.21
N GLY A 24 16.67 29.26 1.47
CA GLY A 24 16.25 28.46 2.63
C GLY A 24 14.78 28.65 3.01
N MET A 25 14.16 27.58 3.51
CA MET A 25 12.85 27.63 4.19
C MET A 25 12.93 26.84 5.52
N PRO A 26 12.91 27.52 6.69
CA PRO A 26 12.85 28.97 6.91
C PRO A 26 14.10 29.72 6.42
N ARG A 27 14.01 31.06 6.27
CA ARG A 27 15.07 31.91 5.69
C ARG A 27 16.40 31.78 6.41
N ASP A 28 17.48 31.78 5.62
CA ASP A 28 18.85 31.71 6.14
C ASP A 28 19.50 33.07 6.30
N VAL A 29 18.90 34.15 5.78
CA VAL A 29 19.48 35.49 5.82
C VAL A 29 18.59 36.43 6.62
N GLU A 30 19.21 37.15 7.55
CA GLU A 30 18.53 38.20 8.31
C GLU A 30 18.03 39.32 7.36
N PRO A 31 16.76 39.75 7.44
CA PRO A 31 16.21 40.75 6.52
C PRO A 31 17.00 42.08 6.49
N ALA A 32 17.61 42.45 7.62
CA ALA A 32 18.42 43.66 7.75
C ALA A 32 19.67 43.65 6.85
N VAL A 33 20.16 42.48 6.44
CA VAL A 33 21.32 42.33 5.54
C VAL A 33 21.08 42.99 4.17
N ALA A 34 19.84 43.02 3.69
CA ALA A 34 19.49 43.64 2.41
C ALA A 34 19.64 45.18 2.41
N GLY A 35 19.73 45.80 3.59
CA GLY A 35 19.93 47.25 3.72
C GLY A 35 21.39 47.70 3.69
N LEU A 36 22.35 46.76 3.62
CA LEU A 36 23.78 47.09 3.66
C LEU A 36 24.30 47.61 2.31
N PRO A 37 25.15 48.66 2.29
CA PRO A 37 25.74 49.17 1.06
C PRO A 37 26.57 48.12 0.33
N GLY A 38 26.30 47.94 -0.97
CA GLY A 38 27.02 46.97 -1.79
C GLY A 38 26.61 45.51 -1.57
N VAL A 39 25.55 45.25 -0.81
CA VAL A 39 24.94 43.91 -0.65
C VAL A 39 23.67 43.83 -1.48
N PHE A 40 23.54 42.75 -2.25
CA PHE A 40 22.32 42.40 -2.96
C PHE A 40 21.84 41.05 -2.45
N VAL A 41 20.67 41.00 -1.81
CA VAL A 41 20.03 39.74 -1.43
C VAL A 41 19.07 39.36 -2.54
N ILE A 42 19.20 38.12 -3.04
CA ILE A 42 18.26 37.47 -3.96
C ILE A 42 17.55 36.40 -3.17
N ASP A 43 16.25 36.57 -2.93
CA ASP A 43 15.44 35.57 -2.27
C ASP A 43 14.55 34.77 -3.23
N LEU A 44 13.96 33.68 -2.72
CA LEU A 44 13.06 32.83 -3.51
C LEU A 44 11.87 33.62 -4.10
N ALA A 45 11.37 34.65 -3.40
CA ALA A 45 10.25 35.47 -3.88
C ALA A 45 10.65 36.43 -5.01
N GLN A 46 11.90 36.88 -5.06
CA GLN A 46 12.47 37.62 -6.18
C GLN A 46 12.69 36.70 -7.38
N VAL A 47 13.26 35.51 -7.16
CA VAL A 47 13.44 34.52 -8.24
C VAL A 47 12.10 34.14 -8.89
N GLN A 48 11.03 34.00 -8.11
CA GLN A 48 9.69 33.71 -8.63
C GLN A 48 9.07 34.83 -9.48
N ARG A 49 9.50 36.09 -9.31
CA ARG A 49 8.99 37.24 -10.07
C ARG A 49 9.66 37.41 -11.43
N GLU A 50 10.76 36.69 -11.69
CA GLU A 50 11.45 36.76 -12.97
C GLU A 50 10.59 36.15 -14.09
N PRO A 51 10.41 36.83 -15.23
CA PRO A 51 9.60 36.32 -16.34
C PRO A 51 10.07 34.95 -16.87
N SER A 52 11.37 34.66 -16.77
CA SER A 52 11.95 33.37 -17.13
C SER A 52 11.47 32.22 -16.24
N ALA A 53 11.04 32.50 -15.00
CA ALA A 53 10.42 31.51 -14.11
C ALA A 53 9.07 31.01 -14.65
N HIS A 54 8.40 31.79 -15.50
CA HIS A 54 7.12 31.43 -16.13
C HIS A 54 7.28 30.77 -17.51
N ALA A 55 8.48 30.74 -18.08
CA ALA A 55 8.75 30.10 -19.37
C ALA A 55 8.45 28.59 -19.37
N ALA A 56 8.49 27.96 -18.19
CA ALA A 56 8.21 26.53 -17.98
C ALA A 56 6.72 26.21 -17.78
N ALA A 57 5.79 27.13 -18.07
CA ALA A 57 4.36 26.87 -17.87
C ALA A 57 3.84 25.66 -18.69
N ALA A 58 4.31 25.51 -19.93
CA ALA A 58 3.99 24.35 -20.77
C ALA A 58 4.55 23.04 -20.22
N ASP A 59 5.79 23.06 -19.72
CA ASP A 59 6.43 21.90 -19.08
C ASP A 59 5.71 21.51 -17.79
N THR A 60 5.25 22.51 -17.03
CA THR A 60 4.46 22.29 -15.82
C THR A 60 3.13 21.62 -16.14
N GLU A 61 2.47 22.02 -17.24
CA GLU A 61 1.23 21.39 -17.67
C GLU A 61 1.45 19.97 -18.20
N ALA A 62 2.54 19.72 -18.92
CA ALA A 62 2.94 18.37 -19.31
C ALA A 62 3.19 17.49 -18.08
N ALA A 63 3.91 18.00 -17.07
CA ALA A 63 4.16 17.31 -15.82
C ALA A 63 2.85 17.00 -15.06
N ARG A 64 1.92 17.96 -14.97
CA ARG A 64 0.61 17.73 -14.34
C ARG A 64 -0.18 16.61 -15.00
N ARG A 65 -0.16 16.53 -16.33
CA ARG A 65 -0.83 15.45 -17.07
C ARG A 65 -0.21 14.08 -16.76
N ILE A 66 1.12 14.00 -16.73
CA ILE A 66 1.83 12.76 -16.36
C ILE A 66 1.44 12.34 -14.94
N VAL A 67 1.52 13.26 -13.98
CA VAL A 67 1.15 12.98 -12.57
C VAL A 67 -0.31 12.55 -12.47
N ALA A 68 -1.24 13.22 -13.16
CA ALA A 68 -2.64 12.84 -13.15
C ALA A 68 -2.88 11.42 -13.71
N GLN A 69 -2.17 11.06 -14.78
CA GLN A 69 -2.25 9.73 -15.38
C GLN A 69 -1.70 8.65 -14.44
N GLU A 70 -0.54 8.89 -13.82
CA GLU A 70 0.07 7.96 -12.87
C GLU A 70 -0.78 7.80 -11.61
N VAL A 71 -1.34 8.89 -11.07
CA VAL A 71 -2.25 8.83 -9.92
C VAL A 71 -3.51 8.03 -10.26
N ALA A 72 -4.08 8.21 -11.44
CA ALA A 72 -5.24 7.43 -11.88
C ALA A 72 -4.91 5.93 -12.01
N SER A 73 -3.74 5.61 -12.59
CA SER A 73 -3.23 4.23 -12.71
C SER A 73 -3.01 3.60 -11.32
N TYR A 74 -2.36 4.32 -10.42
CA TYR A 74 -2.11 3.89 -9.05
C TYR A 74 -3.40 3.55 -8.30
N PHE A 75 -4.42 4.42 -8.36
CA PHE A 75 -5.70 4.13 -7.73
C PHE A 75 -6.39 2.91 -8.35
N ALA A 76 -6.27 2.68 -9.66
CA ALA A 76 -6.78 1.46 -10.28
C ALA A 76 -6.07 0.20 -9.75
N SER A 77 -4.75 0.24 -9.61
CA SER A 77 -3.97 -0.85 -9.02
C SER A 77 -4.34 -1.11 -7.55
N GLN A 78 -4.52 -0.06 -6.75
CA GLN A 78 -4.97 -0.17 -5.35
C GLN A 78 -6.33 -0.85 -5.24
N ARG A 79 -7.30 -0.50 -6.10
CA ARG A 79 -8.62 -1.16 -6.12
C ARG A 79 -8.51 -2.64 -6.49
N MET A 80 -7.66 -3.00 -7.45
CA MET A 80 -7.42 -4.40 -7.79
C MET A 80 -6.80 -5.17 -6.62
N ALA A 81 -5.86 -4.56 -5.89
CA ALA A 81 -5.22 -5.16 -4.72
C ALA A 81 -6.23 -5.41 -3.59
N ALA A 82 -7.20 -4.50 -3.37
CA ALA A 82 -8.24 -4.66 -2.35
C ALA A 82 -9.20 -5.83 -2.62
N VAL A 83 -9.36 -6.23 -3.88
CA VAL A 83 -10.30 -7.29 -4.28
C VAL A 83 -9.66 -8.69 -4.26
N ALA A 84 -8.34 -8.78 -4.40
CA ALA A 84 -7.62 -10.05 -4.44
C ALA A 84 -7.87 -10.94 -3.19
N PRO A 85 -7.87 -10.43 -1.94
CA PRO A 85 -8.17 -11.24 -0.76
C PRO A 85 -9.56 -11.86 -0.78
N THR A 86 -10.55 -11.13 -1.31
CA THR A 86 -11.94 -11.59 -1.40
C THR A 86 -12.07 -12.76 -2.38
N VAL A 87 -11.39 -12.68 -3.53
CA VAL A 87 -11.34 -13.76 -4.52
C VAL A 87 -10.64 -15.01 -3.95
N THR A 88 -9.55 -14.81 -3.22
CA THR A 88 -8.83 -15.91 -2.56
C THR A 88 -9.72 -16.60 -1.52
N ALA A 89 -10.41 -15.83 -0.67
CA ALA A 89 -11.35 -16.37 0.32
C ALA A 89 -12.47 -17.19 -0.34
N LEU A 90 -13.03 -16.69 -1.45
CA LEU A 90 -14.06 -17.42 -2.21
C LEU A 90 -13.55 -18.78 -2.73
N ARG A 91 -12.35 -18.79 -3.30
CA ARG A 91 -11.72 -20.02 -3.82
C ARG A 91 -11.43 -21.03 -2.71
N GLN A 92 -10.98 -20.55 -1.55
CA GLN A 92 -10.74 -21.41 -0.39
C GLN A 92 -12.04 -22.06 0.09
N ARG A 93 -13.11 -21.26 0.27
CA ARG A 93 -14.41 -21.78 0.70
C ARG A 93 -14.96 -22.85 -0.26
N ALA A 94 -14.80 -22.65 -1.57
CA ALA A 94 -15.23 -23.63 -2.56
C ALA A 94 -14.41 -24.93 -2.49
N ALA A 95 -13.09 -24.82 -2.22
CA ALA A 95 -12.24 -25.98 -2.00
C ALA A 95 -12.66 -26.75 -0.73
N ASP A 96 -12.99 -26.05 0.35
CA ASP A 96 -13.43 -26.66 1.60
C ASP A 96 -14.75 -27.43 1.42
N VAL A 97 -15.73 -26.84 0.72
CA VAL A 97 -17.00 -27.51 0.39
C VAL A 97 -16.77 -28.75 -0.48
N MET A 98 -15.93 -28.63 -1.52
CA MET A 98 -15.58 -29.78 -2.36
C MET A 98 -14.93 -30.90 -1.54
N GLN A 99 -14.02 -30.57 -0.63
CA GLN A 99 -13.34 -31.55 0.21
C GLN A 99 -14.32 -32.26 1.15
N ALA A 100 -15.26 -31.52 1.76
CA ALA A 100 -16.30 -32.09 2.61
C ALA A 100 -17.20 -33.07 1.84
N GLU A 101 -17.59 -32.72 0.61
CA GLU A 101 -18.40 -33.62 -0.23
C GLU A 101 -17.67 -34.88 -0.67
N LEU A 102 -16.37 -34.77 -0.99
CA LEU A 102 -15.56 -35.95 -1.32
C LEU A 102 -15.46 -36.91 -0.11
N LEU A 103 -15.27 -36.39 1.11
CA LEU A 103 -15.27 -37.20 2.33
C LEU A 103 -16.63 -37.86 2.59
N CYS A 104 -17.74 -37.14 2.38
CA CYS A 104 -19.08 -37.72 2.45
C CYS A 104 -19.27 -38.85 1.43
N LEU A 105 -18.71 -38.69 0.22
CA LEU A 105 -18.79 -39.70 -0.84
C LEU A 105 -18.02 -40.97 -0.48
N GLU A 106 -16.86 -40.84 0.17
CA GLU A 106 -16.09 -41.98 0.68
C GLU A 106 -16.87 -42.81 1.71
N HIS A 107 -17.57 -42.13 2.63
CA HIS A 107 -18.37 -42.83 3.64
C HIS A 107 -19.63 -43.48 3.04
N ARG A 108 -20.24 -42.87 2.02
CA ARG A 108 -21.48 -43.39 1.40
C ARG A 108 -21.22 -44.50 0.39
N LEU A 109 -20.03 -44.54 -0.22
CA LEU A 109 -19.67 -45.50 -1.26
C LEU A 109 -18.33 -46.18 -0.92
N PRO A 110 -18.26 -47.00 0.15
CA PRO A 110 -17.02 -47.64 0.60
C PRO A 110 -16.45 -48.65 -0.41
N GLY A 111 -17.25 -49.08 -1.40
CA GLY A 111 -16.84 -50.03 -2.45
C GLY A 111 -16.14 -49.40 -3.66
N LEU A 112 -15.96 -48.08 -3.71
CA LEU A 112 -15.23 -47.43 -4.81
C LEU A 112 -13.72 -47.71 -4.72
N ASP A 113 -13.15 -48.11 -5.86
CA ASP A 113 -11.71 -48.23 -6.02
C ASP A 113 -11.05 -46.82 -5.94
N SER A 114 -9.77 -46.77 -5.54
CA SER A 114 -9.00 -45.52 -5.44
C SER A 114 -8.90 -44.74 -6.75
N VAL A 115 -8.76 -45.43 -7.89
CA VAL A 115 -8.70 -44.84 -9.23
C VAL A 115 -10.02 -44.16 -9.58
N GLN A 116 -11.14 -44.81 -9.29
CA GLN A 116 -12.48 -44.23 -9.49
C GLN A 116 -12.70 -43.01 -8.60
N ARG A 117 -12.25 -43.06 -7.33
CA ARG A 117 -12.32 -41.91 -6.41
C ARG A 117 -11.52 -40.72 -6.93
N ASP A 118 -10.30 -40.95 -7.40
CA ASP A 118 -9.45 -39.91 -7.96
C ASP A 118 -10.07 -39.27 -9.21
N GLU A 119 -10.70 -40.06 -10.10
CA GLU A 119 -11.38 -39.51 -11.27
C GLU A 119 -12.60 -38.67 -10.90
N ILE A 120 -13.39 -39.08 -9.90
CA ILE A 120 -14.49 -38.27 -9.37
C ILE A 120 -13.95 -36.96 -8.78
N ALA A 121 -12.90 -37.02 -7.96
CA ALA A 121 -12.28 -35.83 -7.36
C ALA A 121 -11.76 -34.86 -8.44
N ARG A 122 -11.11 -35.37 -9.50
CA ARG A 122 -10.66 -34.57 -10.65
C ARG A 122 -11.84 -33.96 -11.40
N ALA A 123 -12.91 -34.71 -11.62
CA ALA A 123 -14.11 -34.22 -12.29
C ALA A 123 -14.77 -33.07 -11.51
N VAL A 124 -14.97 -33.25 -10.20
CA VAL A 124 -15.54 -32.21 -9.33
C VAL A 124 -14.66 -30.97 -9.30
N ARG A 125 -13.34 -31.13 -9.15
CA ARG A 125 -12.39 -30.00 -9.19
C ARG A 125 -12.49 -29.23 -10.51
N ARG A 126 -12.51 -29.92 -11.65
CA ARG A 126 -12.69 -29.30 -12.97
C ARG A 126 -14.00 -28.53 -13.08
N VAL A 127 -15.09 -29.02 -12.48
CA VAL A 127 -16.39 -28.31 -12.46
C VAL A 127 -16.30 -27.05 -11.61
N VAL A 128 -15.77 -27.14 -10.39
CA VAL A 128 -15.59 -25.98 -9.50
C VAL A 128 -14.71 -24.92 -10.15
N ASP A 129 -13.59 -25.31 -10.75
CA ASP A 129 -12.68 -24.40 -11.45
C ASP A 129 -13.39 -23.67 -12.60
N LYS A 130 -14.20 -24.38 -13.41
CA LYS A 130 -14.99 -23.79 -14.49
C LYS A 130 -16.05 -22.82 -13.97
N LEU A 131 -16.74 -23.17 -12.89
CA LEU A 131 -17.77 -22.32 -12.26
C LEU A 131 -17.16 -21.04 -11.68
N LEU A 132 -15.98 -21.13 -11.06
CA LEU A 132 -15.33 -19.98 -10.43
C LEU A 132 -14.50 -19.13 -11.39
N HIS A 133 -14.20 -19.62 -12.60
CA HIS A 133 -13.42 -18.88 -13.57
C HIS A 133 -14.11 -17.58 -14.00
N ALA A 134 -15.33 -17.65 -14.54
CA ALA A 134 -16.03 -16.49 -15.07
C ALA A 134 -16.33 -15.41 -14.00
N PRO A 135 -16.82 -15.75 -12.79
CA PRO A 135 -16.99 -14.78 -11.71
C PRO A 135 -15.67 -14.15 -11.29
N THR A 136 -14.59 -14.93 -11.13
CA THR A 136 -13.26 -14.40 -10.74
C THR A 136 -12.74 -13.38 -11.76
N VAL A 137 -12.88 -13.68 -13.05
CA VAL A 137 -12.46 -12.77 -14.13
C VAL A 137 -13.30 -11.51 -14.11
N ARG A 138 -14.63 -11.63 -13.94
CA ARG A 138 -15.53 -10.49 -13.92
C ARG A 138 -15.27 -9.56 -12.73
N VAL A 139 -14.92 -10.13 -11.59
CA VAL A 139 -14.51 -9.39 -10.38
C VAL A 139 -13.26 -8.56 -10.63
N LYS A 140 -12.24 -9.14 -11.27
CA LYS A 140 -11.01 -8.40 -11.64
C LYS A 140 -11.29 -7.25 -12.60
N GLN A 141 -12.13 -7.48 -13.62
CA GLN A 141 -12.50 -6.44 -14.59
C GLN A 141 -13.24 -5.26 -13.94
N LEU A 142 -14.16 -5.54 -13.01
CA LEU A 142 -14.97 -4.52 -12.36
C LEU A 142 -14.20 -3.73 -11.29
N ALA A 143 -13.20 -4.34 -10.66
CA ALA A 143 -12.27 -3.63 -9.76
C ALA A 143 -11.46 -2.54 -10.50
N SER A 144 -11.15 -2.77 -11.77
CA SER A 144 -10.46 -1.81 -12.63
C SER A 144 -11.35 -0.66 -13.12
N ALA A 145 -12.68 -0.79 -13.04
CA ALA A 145 -13.63 0.24 -13.49
C ALA A 145 -13.84 1.36 -12.44
N PRO A 146 -14.26 2.58 -12.85
CA PRO A 146 -14.70 3.62 -11.93
C PRO A 146 -15.88 3.12 -11.09
N GLY A 147 -15.77 3.15 -9.76
CA GLY A 147 -16.81 2.64 -8.84
C GLY A 147 -16.60 1.21 -8.30
N GLY A 148 -15.43 0.60 -8.55
CA GLY A 148 -15.12 -0.79 -8.13
C GLY A 148 -15.22 -1.07 -6.62
N ASP A 149 -15.16 -0.06 -5.76
CA ASP A 149 -15.21 -0.20 -4.30
C ASP A 149 -16.58 -0.74 -3.82
N SER A 150 -17.67 -0.33 -4.49
CA SER A 150 -19.02 -0.86 -4.24
C SER A 150 -19.15 -2.33 -4.63
N TYR A 151 -18.33 -2.80 -5.58
CA TYR A 151 -18.40 -4.16 -6.09
C TYR A 151 -17.70 -5.16 -5.18
N ALA A 152 -16.58 -4.76 -4.55
CA ALA A 152 -15.90 -5.56 -3.53
C ALA A 152 -16.81 -5.82 -2.31
N ALA A 153 -17.56 -4.79 -1.88
CA ALA A 153 -18.54 -4.91 -0.80
C ALA A 153 -19.69 -5.86 -1.19
N ALA A 154 -20.26 -5.70 -2.39
CA ALA A 154 -21.32 -6.57 -2.89
C ALA A 154 -20.89 -8.04 -2.97
N LEU A 155 -19.64 -8.34 -3.33
CA LEU A 155 -19.14 -9.72 -3.35
C LEU A 155 -19.01 -10.33 -1.96
N ARG A 156 -18.61 -9.54 -0.95
CA ARG A 156 -18.55 -10.03 0.43
C ARG A 156 -19.94 -10.41 0.95
N GLU A 157 -20.95 -9.61 0.62
CA GLU A 157 -22.35 -9.90 0.96
C GLU A 157 -22.90 -11.09 0.16
N LEU A 158 -22.71 -11.11 -1.16
CA LEU A 158 -23.27 -12.15 -2.04
C LEU A 158 -22.76 -13.55 -1.72
N PHE A 159 -21.54 -13.67 -1.22
CA PHE A 159 -20.92 -14.94 -0.86
C PHE A 159 -20.83 -15.20 0.64
N ALA A 160 -21.46 -14.34 1.47
CA ALA A 160 -21.44 -14.42 2.93
C ALA A 160 -20.04 -14.76 3.47
N LEU A 161 -19.02 -14.08 2.97
CA LEU A 161 -17.63 -14.33 3.33
C LEU A 161 -17.38 -13.77 4.72
N ASP A 162 -16.75 -14.58 5.59
CA ASP A 162 -16.36 -14.13 6.92
C ASP A 162 -15.40 -12.92 6.83
N PRO A 163 -15.76 -11.76 7.41
CA PRO A 163 -14.93 -10.56 7.40
C PRO A 163 -13.52 -10.80 7.97
N GLN A 164 -13.40 -11.67 8.99
CA GLN A 164 -12.12 -11.95 9.63
C GLN A 164 -11.16 -12.69 8.70
N THR A 165 -11.68 -13.61 7.90
CA THR A 165 -10.91 -14.36 6.89
C THR A 165 -10.40 -13.44 5.77
N VAL A 166 -11.24 -12.50 5.30
CA VAL A 166 -10.85 -11.54 4.26
C VAL A 166 -9.78 -10.56 4.77
N ASP A 167 -9.94 -10.05 5.99
CA ASP A 167 -8.97 -9.13 6.62
C ASP A 167 -7.61 -9.80 6.89
N ALA A 168 -7.61 -11.06 7.33
CA ALA A 168 -6.38 -11.83 7.50
C ALA A 168 -5.62 -12.00 6.19
N LEU A 169 -6.34 -12.33 5.10
CA LEU A 169 -5.76 -12.47 3.76
C LEU A 169 -5.30 -11.12 3.17
N ALA A 170 -6.01 -10.03 3.46
CA ALA A 170 -5.61 -8.68 3.05
C ALA A 170 -4.31 -8.24 3.74
N ARG A 171 -4.17 -8.51 5.05
CA ARG A 171 -2.94 -8.26 5.81
C ARG A 171 -1.77 -9.11 5.32
N ALA A 172 -2.01 -10.38 4.97
CA ALA A 172 -1.00 -11.26 4.39
C ALA A 172 -0.56 -10.83 2.97
N SER A 173 -1.46 -10.22 2.20
CA SER A 173 -1.18 -9.74 0.83
C SER A 173 -0.56 -8.33 0.79
N GLY A 174 -0.71 -7.54 1.86
CA GLY A 174 -0.18 -6.17 1.98
C GLY A 174 1.27 -6.05 2.44
N GLY A 175 2.04 -7.15 2.50
CA GLY A 175 3.41 -7.22 3.01
C GLY A 175 4.50 -6.62 2.10
N GLY A 176 4.24 -5.44 1.52
CA GLY A 176 5.21 -4.68 0.70
C GLY A 176 5.37 -3.26 1.24
N GLY A 177 5.85 -3.11 2.48
CA GLY A 177 6.07 -1.80 3.11
C GLY A 177 6.20 -1.89 4.62
N GLN A 178 7.29 -2.47 5.12
CA GLN A 178 7.52 -2.64 6.55
C GLN A 178 8.16 -1.37 7.15
N GLY A 179 7.32 -0.54 7.77
CA GLY A 179 7.71 0.30 8.89
C GLY A 179 7.72 -0.57 10.15
N CYS A 180 8.90 -0.80 10.71
CA CYS A 180 9.11 -1.62 11.89
C CYS A 180 8.55 -0.93 13.14
N GLN A 181 7.62 -1.57 13.85
CA GLN A 181 7.39 -1.31 15.27
C GLN A 181 7.51 -2.63 16.03
N PRO A 182 8.38 -2.73 17.04
CA PRO A 182 8.51 -3.93 17.84
C PRO A 182 7.41 -3.96 18.92
N ALA A 183 6.63 -5.04 18.95
CA ALA A 183 5.77 -5.38 20.08
C ALA A 183 6.57 -6.24 21.07
N GLU A 184 6.80 -5.71 22.27
CA GLU A 184 7.33 -6.43 23.42
C GLU A 184 6.38 -7.56 23.84
N ILE A 185 6.90 -8.79 23.90
CA ILE A 185 6.21 -9.95 24.46
C ILE A 185 6.63 -10.07 25.92
N LYS A 186 5.67 -9.87 26.84
CA LYS A 186 5.85 -10.20 28.26
C LYS A 186 5.95 -11.71 28.42
N SER A 187 7.10 -12.15 28.92
CA SER A 187 7.34 -13.49 29.45
C SER A 187 7.04 -13.50 30.95
N GLU A 188 5.93 -14.12 31.34
CA GLU A 188 5.72 -14.65 32.70
C GLU A 188 5.51 -16.17 32.53
N SER A 189 6.57 -16.95 32.76
CA SER A 189 6.82 -17.66 34.02
C SER A 189 6.02 -18.97 34.10
N LEU A 190 6.64 -20.06 33.62
CA LEU A 190 6.30 -21.42 34.03
C LEU A 190 7.50 -21.98 34.80
N GLU A 191 7.46 -21.86 36.12
CA GLU A 191 8.35 -22.58 37.02
C GLU A 191 7.72 -23.94 37.39
N ALA A 192 8.59 -24.92 37.59
CA ALA A 192 8.31 -26.35 37.60
C ALA A 192 8.16 -26.95 39.02
N ALA A 193 7.82 -28.25 39.04
CA ALA A 193 7.89 -29.23 40.14
C ALA A 193 6.83 -29.10 41.25
N GLY A 194 5.94 -30.07 41.51
CA GLY A 194 6.07 -31.52 41.75
C GLY A 194 5.31 -31.83 43.08
N PRO A 195 5.21 -33.05 43.64
CA PRO A 195 5.33 -34.40 43.11
C PRO A 195 4.02 -35.21 43.23
N PHE A 196 3.93 -36.33 42.51
CA PHE A 196 2.84 -37.30 42.61
C PHE A 196 3.14 -38.31 43.73
N GLY A 197 2.26 -38.41 44.74
CA GLY A 197 2.38 -39.37 45.83
C GLY A 197 1.03 -39.65 46.52
N ALA A 198 0.75 -40.96 46.66
CA ALA A 198 -0.14 -41.63 47.61
C ALA A 198 -1.66 -41.81 47.31
N GLN A 199 -1.98 -43.09 47.01
CA GLN A 199 -2.97 -43.96 47.67
C GLN A 199 -4.48 -43.59 47.69
N ARG A 200 -5.30 -44.43 47.06
CA ARG A 200 -6.05 -45.54 47.71
C ARG A 200 -6.74 -46.42 46.69
#